data_AF-A0A7S1H8A9-F1
#
_entry.id   AF-A0A7S1H8A9-F1
#
_cell.length_a   1.000
_cell.length_b   1.000
_cell.length_c   1.000
_cell.angle_alpha   90.00
_cell.angle_beta   90.00
_cell.angle_gamma   90.00
#
_symmetry.space_group_name_H-M   'P 1'
#
loop_
_entity.id
_entity.type
_entity.pdbx_description
1 polymer ?
#
loop_
_entity_poly.entity_id
_entity_poly.type
_entity_poly.pdbx_seq_one_letter_code
_entity_poly.pdbx_strand_id
1 'polypeptide(L)'
;CAMNIGETVPLSMEHEKRVGVLLSALCSDLLDGYATTLSEDEDMLGGGGDTDPTGDAKAQALRFRLGRKRCLAKCKFMSDSWVERPTATGTLRRPWKVNIKTSG
;
A
#
# COMPACT_ATOMS: atom_id res chain seq x y z
N CYS A 1 -6.78 24.92 5.46
CA CYS A 1 -7.83 23.89 5.44
C CYS A 1 -7.68 23.02 6.68
N ALA A 2 -8.60 23.13 7.63
CA ALA A 2 -8.68 22.22 8.77
C ALA A 2 -9.59 21.04 8.37
N MET A 3 -9.13 19.81 8.56
CA MET A 3 -9.89 18.60 8.29
C MET A 3 -10.43 18.09 9.63
N ASN A 4 -11.75 18.21 9.83
CA ASN A 4 -12.39 17.82 11.09
C ASN A 4 -12.44 16.29 11.16
N ILE A 5 -11.84 15.72 12.22
CA ILE A 5 -11.96 14.30 12.53
C ILE A 5 -13.44 14.01 12.84
N GLY A 6 -14.07 13.14 12.04
CA GLY A 6 -15.50 12.78 12.19
C GLY A 6 -16.44 13.36 11.13
N GLU A 7 -15.95 14.17 10.18
CA GLU A 7 -16.73 14.53 9.00
C GLU A 7 -16.92 13.34 8.05
N THR A 8 -18.13 13.21 7.54
CA THR A 8 -18.50 12.15 6.60
C THR A 8 -17.93 12.52 5.24
N VAL A 9 -16.81 11.89 4.85
CA VAL A 9 -16.33 12.02 3.47
C VAL A 9 -17.30 11.23 2.59
N PRO A 10 -17.99 11.87 1.63
CA PRO A 10 -18.70 11.11 0.61
C PRO A 10 -17.66 10.39 -0.23
N LEU A 11 -17.37 9.14 0.14
CA LEU A 11 -16.58 8.25 -0.69
C LEU A 11 -17.44 7.95 -1.92
N SER A 12 -17.17 8.66 -3.01
CA SER A 12 -17.71 8.30 -4.30
C SER A 12 -16.85 7.19 -4.89
N MET A 13 -17.47 6.29 -5.65
CA MET A 13 -16.76 5.27 -6.43
C MET A 13 -15.67 5.89 -7.31
N GLU A 14 -15.91 7.11 -7.81
CA GLU A 14 -14.92 7.87 -8.57
C GLU A 14 -13.73 8.30 -7.71
N HIS A 15 -13.95 8.76 -6.48
CA HIS A 15 -12.89 9.14 -5.56
C HIS A 15 -12.01 7.93 -5.20
N GLU A 16 -12.61 6.78 -4.86
CA GLU A 16 -11.85 5.54 -4.60
C GLU A 16 -11.01 5.12 -5.80
N LYS A 17 -11.57 5.19 -7.02
CA LYS A 17 -10.81 4.90 -8.24
C LYS A 17 -9.62 5.84 -8.40
N ARG A 18 -9.80 7.15 -8.19
CA ARG A 18 -8.69 8.12 -8.29
C ARG A 18 -7.60 7.83 -7.27
N VAL A 19 -7.97 7.50 -6.02
CA VAL A 19 -7.01 7.13 -4.97
C VAL A 19 -6.28 5.84 -5.34
N GLY A 20 -6.99 4.80 -5.79
CA GLY A 20 -6.38 3.54 -6.21
C GLY A 20 -5.41 3.71 -7.39
N VAL A 21 -5.76 4.53 -8.38
CA VAL A 21 -4.86 4.86 -9.51
C VAL A 21 -3.60 5.58 -9.03
N LEU A 22 -3.74 6.57 -8.13
CA LEU A 22 -2.59 7.28 -7.57
C LEU A 22 -1.67 6.34 -6.77
N LEU A 23 -2.23 5.45 -5.96
CA LEU A 23 -1.46 4.48 -5.18
C LEU A 23 -0.76 3.46 -6.08
N SER A 24 -1.42 2.99 -7.14
CA SER A 24 -0.82 2.08 -8.11
C SER A 24 0.34 2.74 -8.86
N ALA A 25 0.15 3.98 -9.33
CA ALA A 25 1.19 4.76 -10.00
C ALA A 25 2.40 4.98 -9.09
N LEU A 26 2.18 5.42 -7.84
CA LEU A 26 3.25 5.62 -6.87
C LEU A 26 4.01 4.31 -6.58
N CYS A 27 3.32 3.18 -6.47
CA CYS A 27 4.00 1.89 -6.29
C CYS A 27 4.85 1.52 -7.52
N SER A 28 4.39 1.85 -8.73
CA SER A 28 5.16 1.66 -9.98
C SER A 28 6.43 2.53 -9.96
N ASP A 29 6.30 3.83 -9.70
CA ASP A 29 7.43 4.76 -9.66
C ASP A 29 8.48 4.34 -8.62
N LEU A 30 8.02 3.88 -7.44
CA LEU A 30 8.91 3.37 -6.40
C LEU A 30 9.60 2.06 -6.76
N LEU A 31 8.95 1.19 -7.55
CA LEU A 31 9.55 -0.04 -8.05
C LEU A 31 10.58 0.24 -9.15
N ASP A 32 10.26 1.14 -10.08
CA ASP A 32 11.14 1.56 -11.17
C ASP A 32 12.37 2.32 -10.66
N GLY A 33 12.28 2.92 -9.46
CA GLY A 33 13.40 3.56 -8.78
C GLY A 33 14.47 2.60 -8.24
N TYR A 34 14.24 1.28 -8.23
CA TYR A 34 15.27 0.31 -7.84
C TYR A 34 16.22 0.01 -9.00
N ALA A 35 17.51 -0.13 -8.69
CA ALA A 35 18.54 -0.46 -9.66
C ALA A 35 18.46 -1.89 -10.24
N THR A 36 17.65 -2.76 -9.62
CA THR A 36 17.44 -4.14 -10.06
C THR A 36 15.95 -4.46 -10.04
N THR A 37 15.53 -5.46 -10.81
CA THR A 37 14.16 -5.96 -10.82
C THR A 37 13.90 -6.91 -9.65
N LEU A 38 12.65 -7.36 -9.52
CA LEU A 38 12.25 -8.32 -8.49
C LEU A 38 12.82 -9.71 -8.79
N SER A 39 12.76 -10.15 -10.06
CA SER A 39 13.32 -11.41 -10.52
C SER A 39 14.84 -11.46 -10.37
N GLU A 40 15.54 -10.37 -10.73
CA GLU A 40 17.00 -10.29 -10.56
C GLU A 40 17.43 -10.49 -9.10
N ASP A 41 16.68 -9.91 -8.15
CA ASP A 41 16.98 -10.09 -6.73
C ASP A 41 16.67 -11.51 -6.23
N GLU A 42 15.65 -12.18 -6.81
CA GLU A 42 15.33 -13.57 -6.50
C GLU A 42 16.40 -14.52 -7.02
N ASP A 43 16.89 -14.29 -8.24
CA ASP A 43 17.98 -15.06 -8.84
C ASP A 43 19.29 -14.88 -8.08
N MET A 44 19.62 -13.63 -7.69
CA MET A 44 20.80 -13.33 -6.86
C MET A 44 20.75 -14.04 -5.49
N LEU A 45 19.55 -14.21 -4.92
CA LEU A 45 19.38 -14.90 -3.64
C LEU A 45 19.41 -16.43 -3.80
N GLY A 46 18.89 -16.95 -4.92
CA GLY A 46 18.89 -18.38 -5.25
C GLY A 46 20.25 -18.93 -5.68
N GLY A 47 21.14 -18.10 -6.20
CA GLY A 47 22.49 -18.48 -6.64
C GLY A 47 23.59 -18.41 -5.57
N GLY A 48 23.32 -17.85 -4.38
CA GLY A 48 24.31 -17.63 -3.32
C GLY A 48 24.54 -18.86 -2.43
N GLY A 49 25.26 -19.86 -2.96
CA GLY A 49 25.56 -21.12 -2.27
C GLY A 49 26.80 -21.14 -1.35
N ASP A 50 27.58 -20.05 -1.25
CA ASP A 50 28.83 -20.08 -0.48
C ASP A 50 28.77 -19.28 0.82
N THR A 51 28.98 -20.01 1.91
CA THR A 51 29.04 -19.56 3.31
C THR A 51 30.29 -18.72 3.58
N ASP A 52 30.23 -17.44 3.25
CA ASP A 52 31.14 -16.40 3.76
C ASP A 52 30.36 -15.54 4.78
N PRO A 53 30.87 -15.27 6.00
CA PRO A 53 30.24 -14.33 6.94
C PRO A 53 30.04 -12.92 6.34
N THR A 54 30.85 -12.51 5.36
CA THR A 54 30.64 -11.27 4.58
C THR A 54 29.49 -11.40 3.59
N GLY A 55 29.25 -12.63 3.11
CA GLY A 55 28.10 -13.02 2.30
C GLY A 55 26.78 -12.91 3.06
N ASP A 56 26.77 -13.13 4.38
CA ASP A 56 25.54 -13.05 5.18
C ASP A 56 25.00 -11.62 5.30
N ALA A 57 25.88 -10.62 5.49
CA ALA A 57 25.47 -9.20 5.49
C ALA A 57 24.94 -8.75 4.12
N LYS A 58 25.58 -9.19 3.02
CA LYS A 58 25.10 -8.91 1.65
C LYS A 58 23.77 -9.61 1.36
N ALA A 59 23.63 -10.86 1.78
CA ALA A 59 22.39 -11.62 1.67
C ALA A 59 21.26 -10.99 2.48
N GLN A 60 21.55 -10.47 3.67
CA GLN A 60 20.57 -9.76 4.49
C GLN A 60 20.09 -8.46 3.81
N ALA A 61 21.02 -7.66 3.27
CA ALA A 61 20.67 -6.46 2.51
C ALA A 61 19.81 -6.78 1.27
N LEU A 62 20.16 -7.86 0.55
CA LEU A 62 19.39 -8.35 -0.59
C LEU A 62 17.98 -8.80 -0.18
N ARG A 63 17.85 -9.59 0.90
CA ARG A 63 16.55 -10.01 1.45
C ARG A 63 15.68 -8.82 1.85
N PHE A 64 16.28 -7.80 2.47
CA PHE A 64 15.56 -6.58 2.84
C PHE A 64 15.05 -5.81 1.62
N ARG A 65 15.91 -5.62 0.60
CA ARG A 65 15.53 -4.99 -0.67
C ARG A 65 14.40 -5.76 -1.35
N LEU A 66 14.54 -7.08 -1.45
CA LEU A 66 13.54 -7.96 -2.03
C LEU A 66 12.20 -7.87 -1.27
N GLY A 67 12.24 -7.86 0.07
CA GLY A 67 11.06 -7.69 0.92
C GLY A 67 10.31 -6.38 0.64
N ARG A 68 11.04 -5.27 0.46
CA ARG A 68 10.43 -3.98 0.09
C ARG A 68 9.79 -4.02 -1.30
N LYS A 69 10.46 -4.58 -2.29
CA LYS A 69 9.91 -4.73 -3.65
C LYS A 69 8.65 -5.59 -3.65
N ARG A 70 8.65 -6.73 -2.94
CA ARG A 70 7.46 -7.60 -2.80
C ARG A 70 6.29 -6.87 -2.14
N CYS A 71 6.57 -6.08 -1.11
CA CYS A 71 5.54 -5.26 -0.46
C CYS A 71 4.93 -4.25 -1.45
N LEU A 72 5.76 -3.51 -2.19
CA LEU A 72 5.30 -2.55 -3.21
C LEU A 72 4.52 -3.22 -4.34
N ALA A 73 5.01 -4.35 -4.86
CA ALA A 73 4.32 -5.11 -5.91
C ALA A 73 2.94 -5.60 -5.44
N LYS A 74 2.84 -6.07 -4.19
CA LYS A 74 1.57 -6.45 -3.58
C LYS A 74 0.65 -5.24 -3.39
N CYS A 75 1.16 -4.12 -2.89
CA CYS A 75 0.39 -2.89 -2.75
C CYS A 75 -0.15 -2.39 -4.09
N LYS A 76 0.66 -2.44 -5.15
CA LYS A 76 0.25 -2.11 -6.51
C LYS A 76 -0.89 -3.03 -6.95
N PHE A 77 -0.71 -4.35 -6.87
CA PHE A 77 -1.73 -5.32 -7.25
C PHE A 77 -3.05 -5.11 -6.51
N MET A 78 -2.99 -4.86 -5.19
CA MET A 78 -4.19 -4.60 -4.39
C MET A 78 -4.87 -3.28 -4.79
N SER A 79 -4.09 -2.26 -5.14
CA SER A 79 -4.60 -0.97 -5.61
C SER A 79 -5.28 -1.11 -6.98
N ASP A 80 -4.66 -1.84 -7.92
CA ASP A 80 -5.23 -2.15 -9.23
C ASP A 80 -6.57 -2.89 -9.09
N SER A 81 -6.60 -3.93 -8.24
CA SER A 81 -7.83 -4.67 -7.92
C SER A 81 -8.91 -3.78 -7.30
N TRP A 82 -8.53 -2.83 -6.43
CA TRP A 82 -9.45 -1.87 -5.85
C TRP A 82 -10.01 -0.87 -6.89
N VAL A 83 -9.21 -0.47 -7.88
CA VAL A 83 -9.68 0.38 -9.00
C VAL A 83 -10.71 -0.36 -9.86
N GLU A 84 -10.50 -1.66 -10.10
CA GLU A 84 -11.46 -2.50 -10.84
C GLU A 84 -12.76 -2.72 -10.05
N ARG A 85 -12.65 -2.85 -8.72
CA ARG A 85 -13.75 -3.18 -7.81
C ARG A 85 -13.79 -2.23 -6.62
N PRO A 86 -14.15 -0.95 -6.83
CA PRO A 86 -14.31 -0.02 -5.72
C PRO A 86 -15.46 -0.45 -4.82
N THR A 87 -15.30 -0.21 -3.52
CA THR A 87 -16.19 -0.69 -2.46
C THR A 87 -17.01 0.42 -1.81
N ALA A 88 -16.77 1.68 -2.20
CA ALA A 88 -17.54 2.85 -1.79
C ALA A 88 -19.04 2.67 -2.12
N THR A 89 -19.83 2.29 -1.12
CA THR A 89 -21.29 2.12 -1.25
C THR A 89 -22.09 3.30 -0.70
N GLY A 90 -21.45 4.44 -0.44
CA GLY A 90 -22.11 5.69 -0.03
C GLY A 90 -21.60 6.25 1.31
N THR A 91 -22.10 7.44 1.67
CA THR A 91 -21.74 8.20 2.87
C THR A 91 -21.80 7.32 4.12
N LEU A 92 -20.70 7.25 4.88
CA LEU A 92 -20.69 6.77 6.27
C LEU A 92 -21.84 7.46 7.01
N ARG A 93 -22.91 6.73 7.35
CA ARG A 93 -24.01 7.31 8.13
C ARG A 93 -23.45 7.77 9.46
N ARG A 94 -23.89 8.96 9.89
CA ARG A 94 -23.58 9.57 11.19
C ARG A 94 -23.50 8.50 12.29
N PRO A 95 -22.35 8.32 12.96
CA PRO A 95 -22.35 7.61 14.21
C PRO A 95 -23.10 8.50 15.22
N TRP A 96 -24.33 8.11 15.53
CA TRP A 96 -25.12 8.53 16.69
C TRP A 96 -25.39 10.05 16.83
N LYS A 97 -26.60 10.49 16.46
CA LYS A 97 -27.23 11.61 17.20
C LYS A 97 -27.43 11.10 18.64
N VAL A 98 -26.46 11.35 19.52
CA VAL A 98 -26.67 11.18 20.95
C VAL A 98 -27.62 12.29 21.38
N ASN A 99 -28.92 12.00 21.48
CA ASN A 99 -29.86 12.88 22.16
C ASN A 99 -29.55 12.81 23.66
N ILE A 100 -28.63 13.64 24.13
CA ILE A 100 -28.46 13.85 25.57
C ILE A 100 -29.68 14.65 26.04
N LYS A 101 -30.68 13.95 26.58
CA LYS A 101 -31.71 14.60 27.42
C LYS A 101 -31.02 14.95 28.73
N THR A 102 -30.66 16.22 28.92
CA THR A 102 -30.44 16.76 30.25
C THR A 102 -31.82 16.91 30.89
N SER A 103 -32.23 15.94 31.71
CA SER A 103 -33.36 16.12 32.61
C SER A 103 -33.03 17.28 33.56
N GLY A 104 -33.86 18.32 33.51
CA GLY A 104 -33.89 19.38 34.52
C GLY A 104 -34.62 18.92 35.77
#